data_AF-A0A7Y3C7F1-F1
#
_entry.id   AF-A0A7Y3C7F1-F1
#
_cell.length_a   1.000
_cell.length_b   1.000
_cell.length_c   1.000
_cell.angle_alpha   90.00
_cell.angle_beta   90.00
_cell.angle_gamma   90.00
#
_symmetry.space_group_name_H-M   'P 1'
#
loop_
_entity.id
_entity.type
_entity.pdbx_description
1 polymer ?
#
loop_
_entity_poly.entity_id
_entity_poly.type
_entity_poly.pdbx_seq_one_letter_code
_entity_poly.pdbx_strand_id
1 'polypeptide(L)'
;MKIKLILFCLVGIYLTGCETTNSDIGPQEISTISIKLMDAPGDYDNVFVEILDVRVKVNDDSENENGWQSLDPINTGIYDLLELTGGVNVLLVDDFQIPSGELNQIRLVLGENNSIVIDGETFPLNTPSGQQSGLKIKIDEPLETNIAYTFLLDFEVDESIVIAGNSGNINLKPVIRASVEAQSGAISGTIAPSDVQVAVIAANGLDDYETFADADGNFVLAGLPEGTYTVTFNPDPLSGLLSTTIENVNVTIGETTDLGLIELE
;
A
#
# COMPACT_ATOMS: atom_id res chain seq x y z
N MET A 1 -12.20 58.53 58.08
CA MET A 1 -11.26 57.88 57.14
C MET A 1 -11.96 56.64 56.59
N LYS A 2 -12.06 56.52 55.27
CA LYS A 2 -12.83 55.50 54.56
C LYS A 2 -12.05 54.18 54.52
N ILE A 3 -12.65 53.05 54.89
CA ILE A 3 -12.26 51.72 54.38
C ILE A 3 -13.54 50.99 53.98
N LYS A 4 -13.70 50.82 52.67
CA LYS A 4 -14.61 49.84 52.04
C LYS A 4 -13.90 48.49 52.12
N LEU A 5 -14.59 47.40 52.46
CA LEU A 5 -14.11 46.07 52.14
C LEU A 5 -15.18 45.32 51.35
N ILE A 6 -14.72 44.86 50.19
CA ILE A 6 -15.47 44.40 49.03
C ILE A 6 -15.79 42.92 49.18
N LEU A 7 -17.04 42.58 48.85
CA LEU A 7 -17.58 41.23 48.72
C LEU A 7 -16.83 40.49 47.59
N PHE A 8 -16.03 39.47 47.92
CA PHE A 8 -15.38 38.62 46.93
C PHE A 8 -16.23 37.35 46.72
N CYS A 9 -16.76 37.23 45.51
CA CYS A 9 -17.60 36.12 45.05
C CYS A 9 -16.72 34.91 44.77
N LEU A 10 -16.99 33.78 45.44
CA LEU A 10 -16.29 32.52 45.25
C LEU A 10 -16.89 31.80 44.02
N VAL A 11 -16.25 31.93 42.86
CA VAL A 11 -16.60 31.17 41.65
C VAL A 11 -15.76 29.90 41.64
N GLY A 12 -16.40 28.76 41.87
CA GLY A 12 -15.78 27.44 41.75
C GLY A 12 -15.59 27.07 40.28
N ILE A 13 -14.34 26.91 39.86
CA ILE A 13 -13.98 26.37 38.55
C ILE A 13 -13.88 24.85 38.72
N TYR A 14 -14.83 24.13 38.12
CA TYR A 14 -14.74 22.70 37.91
C TYR A 14 -13.79 22.45 36.74
N LEU A 15 -12.60 21.90 37.03
CA LEU A 15 -11.72 21.34 36.00
C LEU A 15 -12.15 19.89 35.78
N THR A 16 -12.88 19.65 34.68
CA THR A 16 -13.04 18.30 34.12
C THR A 16 -11.72 17.94 33.44
N GLY A 17 -10.99 16.99 34.01
CA GLY A 17 -9.83 16.37 33.37
C GLY A 17 -10.30 15.57 32.16
N CYS A 18 -9.92 16.02 30.97
CA CYS A 18 -9.97 15.22 29.76
C CYS A 18 -8.72 14.34 29.77
N GLU A 19 -8.89 13.05 30.05
CA GLU A 19 -7.87 12.04 29.76
C GLU A 19 -7.79 11.92 28.24
N THR A 20 -6.90 12.70 27.63
CA THR A 20 -6.42 12.38 26.29
C THR A 20 -5.53 11.16 26.43
N THR A 21 -6.07 9.99 26.11
CA THR A 21 -5.30 8.81 25.80
C THR A 21 -4.48 9.12 24.55
N ASN A 22 -3.32 9.74 24.74
CA ASN A 22 -2.24 9.66 23.78
C ASN A 22 -1.78 8.22 23.82
N SER A 23 -2.38 7.38 22.98
CA SER A 23 -1.70 6.21 22.50
C SER A 23 -0.48 6.74 21.76
N ASP A 24 0.69 6.66 22.39
CA ASP A 24 1.98 6.74 21.70
C ASP A 24 1.98 5.59 20.68
N ILE A 25 1.43 5.85 19.50
CA ILE A 25 1.66 5.03 18.32
C ILE A 25 3.07 5.44 17.89
N GLY A 26 4.05 4.59 18.16
CA GLY A 26 5.37 4.73 17.53
C GLY A 26 5.22 4.86 16.00
N PRO A 27 6.26 5.27 15.26
CA PRO A 27 6.16 5.39 13.81
C PRO A 27 5.58 4.08 13.25
N GLN A 28 4.38 4.15 12.65
CA GLN A 28 3.74 2.97 12.09
C GLN A 28 4.61 2.54 10.91
N GLU A 29 5.14 1.33 10.99
CA GLU A 29 5.85 0.72 9.90
C GLU A 29 4.90 0.61 8.70
N ILE A 30 5.28 1.25 7.59
CA ILE A 30 4.47 1.35 6.38
C ILE A 30 5.16 0.67 5.19
N SER A 31 4.34 0.10 4.33
CA SER A 31 4.70 -0.36 2.98
C SER A 31 3.81 0.36 1.98
N THR A 32 4.19 0.29 0.70
CA THR A 32 3.43 0.91 -0.38
C THR A 32 2.92 -0.17 -1.32
N ILE A 33 1.64 -0.09 -1.72
CA ILE A 33 1.04 -1.06 -2.64
C ILE A 33 0.38 -0.38 -3.84
N SER A 34 0.57 -1.01 -4.99
CA SER A 34 -0.13 -0.72 -6.24
C SER A 34 -0.92 -1.97 -6.67
N ILE A 35 -2.07 -1.79 -7.29
CA ILE A 35 -2.93 -2.90 -7.75
C ILE A 35 -3.28 -2.70 -9.21
N LYS A 36 -2.99 -3.71 -10.02
CA LYS A 36 -3.32 -3.75 -11.44
C LYS A 36 -4.29 -4.88 -11.74
N LEU A 37 -5.25 -4.64 -12.62
CA LEU A 37 -6.18 -5.63 -13.14
C LEU A 37 -5.79 -5.99 -14.57
N MET A 38 -5.72 -7.28 -14.85
CA MET A 38 -5.52 -7.86 -16.18
C MET A 38 -6.41 -9.10 -16.33
N ASP A 39 -6.47 -9.65 -17.54
CA ASP A 39 -7.26 -10.84 -17.85
C ASP A 39 -6.42 -11.92 -18.53
N ALA A 40 -6.78 -13.17 -18.23
CA ALA A 40 -6.38 -14.33 -18.97
C ALA A 40 -7.31 -14.48 -20.19
N PRO A 41 -6.80 -14.96 -21.34
CA PRO A 41 -7.59 -15.06 -22.56
C PRO A 41 -8.87 -15.88 -22.35
N GLY A 42 -9.97 -15.44 -22.96
CA GLY A 42 -11.24 -16.15 -22.99
C GLY A 42 -11.91 -16.20 -24.38
N ASP A 43 -12.83 -17.15 -24.56
CA ASP A 43 -13.53 -17.41 -25.84
C ASP A 43 -14.93 -16.78 -25.88
N TYR A 44 -14.98 -15.46 -25.69
CA TYR A 44 -16.18 -14.63 -25.81
C TYR A 44 -15.91 -13.40 -26.68
N ASP A 45 -16.95 -12.71 -27.15
CA ASP A 45 -16.75 -11.49 -27.94
C ASP A 45 -16.28 -10.34 -27.04
N ASN A 46 -16.93 -10.17 -25.88
CA ASN A 46 -16.62 -9.16 -24.87
C ASN A 46 -17.12 -9.60 -23.49
N VAL A 47 -16.42 -9.20 -22.42
CA VAL A 47 -16.88 -9.38 -21.03
C VAL A 47 -16.69 -8.09 -20.26
N PHE A 48 -17.78 -7.40 -20.00
CA PHE A 48 -17.79 -6.11 -19.31
C PHE A 48 -18.02 -6.30 -17.82
N VAL A 49 -17.10 -5.80 -17.00
CA VAL A 49 -17.18 -5.82 -15.53
C VAL A 49 -17.03 -4.40 -14.98
N GLU A 50 -17.95 -4.02 -14.09
CA GLU A 50 -17.95 -2.73 -13.39
C GLU A 50 -17.16 -2.85 -12.09
N ILE A 51 -16.07 -2.08 -11.97
CA ILE A 51 -15.24 -1.99 -10.76
C ILE A 51 -15.63 -0.73 -9.98
N LEU A 52 -15.99 -0.90 -8.71
CA LEU A 52 -16.42 0.19 -7.82
C LEU A 52 -15.39 0.54 -6.75
N ASP A 53 -14.70 -0.46 -6.20
CA ASP A 53 -13.79 -0.26 -5.07
C ASP A 53 -12.75 -1.41 -5.01
N VAL A 54 -11.60 -1.13 -4.41
CA VAL A 54 -10.59 -2.14 -4.05
C VAL A 54 -10.31 -2.00 -2.57
N ARG A 55 -10.42 -3.11 -1.84
CA ARG A 55 -10.22 -3.14 -0.38
C ARG A 55 -9.20 -4.18 0.02
N VAL A 56 -8.62 -3.99 1.19
CA VAL A 56 -7.67 -4.94 1.78
C VAL A 56 -7.98 -5.24 3.23
N LYS A 57 -7.48 -6.39 3.68
CA LYS A 57 -7.25 -6.71 5.09
C LYS A 57 -5.76 -6.93 5.30
N VAL A 58 -5.20 -6.17 6.22
CA VAL A 58 -3.80 -6.25 6.63
C VAL A 58 -3.78 -6.63 8.10
N ASN A 59 -2.95 -7.62 8.46
CA ASN A 59 -2.82 -8.17 9.80
C ASN A 59 -4.16 -8.68 10.38
N ASP A 60 -5.06 -9.17 9.52
CA ASP A 60 -6.38 -9.69 9.86
C ASP A 60 -6.76 -10.82 8.89
N ASP A 61 -6.57 -12.07 9.33
CA ASP A 61 -6.93 -13.29 8.59
C ASP A 61 -8.41 -13.67 8.73
N SER A 62 -9.21 -12.88 9.45
CA SER A 62 -10.57 -13.25 9.79
C SER A 62 -11.53 -13.13 8.60
N GLU A 63 -12.44 -14.09 8.47
CA GLU A 63 -13.40 -14.13 7.34
C GLU A 63 -14.56 -13.13 7.45
N ASN A 64 -14.64 -12.37 8.53
CA ASN A 64 -15.75 -11.45 8.79
C ASN A 64 -15.63 -10.15 7.98
N GLU A 65 -16.70 -9.33 8.02
CA GLU A 65 -16.81 -8.08 7.26
C GLU A 65 -16.17 -6.86 7.96
N ASN A 66 -15.53 -7.03 9.12
CA ASN A 66 -14.76 -5.96 9.75
C ASN A 66 -13.33 -5.92 9.19
N GLY A 67 -12.57 -4.85 9.47
CA GLY A 67 -11.15 -4.77 9.13
C GLY A 67 -10.84 -4.43 7.67
N TRP A 68 -11.85 -4.28 6.80
CA TRP A 68 -11.64 -3.85 5.42
C TRP A 68 -11.30 -2.38 5.33
N GLN A 69 -10.18 -2.08 4.69
CA GLN A 69 -9.75 -0.74 4.32
C GLN A 69 -9.93 -0.55 2.81
N SER A 70 -10.62 0.51 2.38
CA SER A 70 -10.64 0.91 0.97
C SER A 70 -9.32 1.59 0.60
N LEU A 71 -8.88 1.36 -0.64
CA LEU A 71 -7.64 1.89 -1.19
C LEU A 71 -7.86 3.06 -2.16
N ASP A 72 -9.04 3.67 -2.13
CA ASP A 72 -9.41 4.83 -2.95
C ASP A 72 -8.98 4.70 -4.43
N PRO A 73 -9.50 3.69 -5.16
CA PRO A 73 -9.03 3.40 -6.52
C PRO A 73 -9.25 4.57 -7.48
N ILE A 74 -8.24 4.81 -8.32
CA ILE A 74 -8.16 5.97 -9.21
C ILE A 74 -8.81 5.73 -10.58
N ASN A 75 -8.96 4.47 -10.98
CA ASN A 75 -9.56 4.04 -12.25
C ASN A 75 -10.70 3.06 -11.99
N THR A 76 -11.86 3.59 -11.58
CA THR A 76 -13.10 2.83 -11.44
C THR A 76 -13.97 2.97 -12.69
N GLY A 77 -14.85 2.00 -12.94
CA GLY A 77 -15.74 2.00 -14.11
C GLY A 77 -15.91 0.63 -14.72
N ILE A 78 -16.49 0.61 -15.92
CA ILE A 78 -16.75 -0.61 -16.69
C ILE A 78 -15.55 -0.88 -17.61
N TYR A 79 -14.99 -2.07 -17.49
CA TYR A 79 -13.87 -2.54 -18.32
C TYR A 79 -14.29 -3.76 -19.11
N ASP A 80 -13.88 -3.83 -20.38
CA ASP A 80 -13.89 -5.08 -21.12
C ASP A 80 -12.63 -5.88 -20.73
N LEU A 81 -12.84 -6.99 -20.04
CA LEU A 81 -11.74 -7.82 -19.55
C LEU A 81 -10.91 -8.38 -20.71
N LEU A 82 -11.52 -8.68 -21.86
CA LEU A 82 -10.81 -9.23 -23.01
C LEU A 82 -9.83 -8.23 -23.66
N GLU A 83 -10.00 -6.92 -23.40
CA GLU A 83 -9.05 -5.88 -23.81
C GLU A 83 -7.83 -5.80 -22.87
N LEU A 84 -7.87 -6.45 -21.70
CA LEU A 84 -6.81 -6.45 -20.69
C LEU A 84 -5.89 -7.68 -20.82
N THR A 85 -5.76 -8.20 -22.03
CA THR A 85 -4.92 -9.35 -22.36
C THR A 85 -3.59 -8.91 -22.99
N GLY A 86 -2.62 -9.82 -23.09
CA GLY A 86 -1.37 -9.56 -23.83
C GLY A 86 -0.46 -8.50 -23.21
N GLY A 87 -0.52 -8.31 -21.89
CA GLY A 87 0.28 -7.33 -21.15
C GLY A 87 -0.40 -5.96 -20.96
N VAL A 88 -1.61 -5.79 -21.49
CA VAL A 88 -2.45 -4.63 -21.18
C VAL A 88 -3.05 -4.82 -19.79
N ASN A 89 -3.08 -3.76 -18.99
CA ASN A 89 -3.63 -3.77 -17.64
C ASN A 89 -4.24 -2.42 -17.28
N VAL A 90 -5.12 -2.42 -16.28
CA VAL A 90 -5.66 -1.20 -15.64
C VAL A 90 -5.00 -1.03 -14.27
N LEU A 91 -4.38 0.11 -14.03
CA LEU A 91 -3.89 0.50 -12.71
C LEU A 91 -5.07 0.97 -11.85
N LEU A 92 -5.54 0.14 -10.92
CA LEU A 92 -6.67 0.47 -10.05
C LEU A 92 -6.24 1.32 -8.85
N VAL A 93 -5.10 1.00 -8.26
CA VAL A 93 -4.51 1.67 -7.09
C VAL A 93 -3.05 1.95 -7.40
N ASP A 94 -2.60 3.16 -7.09
CA ASP A 94 -1.23 3.63 -7.36
C ASP A 94 -0.60 4.13 -6.05
N ASP A 95 0.53 3.51 -5.68
CA ASP A 95 1.39 3.86 -4.56
C ASP A 95 0.65 4.20 -3.24
N PHE A 96 -0.31 3.36 -2.87
CA PHE A 96 -1.10 3.54 -1.66
C PHE A 96 -0.35 3.03 -0.42
N GLN A 97 -0.23 3.87 0.60
CA GLN A 97 0.46 3.52 1.85
C GLN A 97 -0.45 2.70 2.78
N ILE A 98 0.05 1.55 3.22
CA ILE A 98 -0.62 0.68 4.19
C ILE A 98 0.34 0.27 5.31
N PRO A 99 -0.17 -0.17 6.48
CA PRO A 99 0.67 -0.76 7.50
C PRO A 99 1.45 -1.96 6.94
N SER A 100 2.71 -2.10 7.33
CA SER A 100 3.49 -3.31 7.09
C SER A 100 2.99 -4.49 7.95
N GLY A 101 3.43 -5.70 7.62
CA GLY A 101 2.95 -6.94 8.22
C GLY A 101 2.40 -7.90 7.18
N GLU A 102 1.31 -8.60 7.45
CA GLU A 102 0.76 -9.60 6.52
C GLU A 102 -0.48 -9.08 5.79
N LEU A 103 -0.43 -9.02 4.46
CA LEU A 103 -1.60 -8.75 3.62
C LEU A 103 -2.36 -10.06 3.40
N ASN A 104 -3.41 -10.28 4.19
CA ASN A 104 -4.16 -11.54 4.13
C ASN A 104 -5.10 -11.59 2.92
N GLN A 105 -5.78 -10.47 2.61
CA GLN A 105 -6.84 -10.47 1.62
C GLN A 105 -6.92 -9.18 0.81
N ILE A 106 -7.21 -9.33 -0.49
CA ILE A 106 -7.66 -8.26 -1.38
C ILE A 106 -9.14 -8.52 -1.70
N ARG A 107 -9.93 -7.46 -1.85
CA ARG A 107 -11.31 -7.52 -2.26
C ARG A 107 -11.59 -6.55 -3.40
N LEU A 108 -12.09 -7.09 -4.50
CA LEU A 108 -12.56 -6.32 -5.65
C LEU A 108 -14.08 -6.16 -5.55
N VAL A 109 -14.55 -4.93 -5.36
CA VAL A 109 -15.99 -4.63 -5.27
C VAL A 109 -16.51 -4.37 -6.67
N LEU A 110 -17.46 -5.21 -7.09
CA LEU A 110 -18.08 -5.13 -8.40
C LEU A 110 -19.42 -4.40 -8.33
N GLY A 111 -19.76 -3.67 -9.39
CA GLY A 111 -21.06 -3.06 -9.55
C GLY A 111 -22.11 -4.00 -10.13
N GLU A 112 -23.24 -3.43 -10.54
CA GLU A 112 -24.37 -4.19 -11.10
C GLU A 112 -24.37 -4.20 -12.63
N ASN A 113 -23.60 -3.31 -13.27
CA ASN A 113 -23.57 -3.13 -14.73
C ASN A 113 -22.59 -4.09 -15.42
N ASN A 114 -22.67 -5.38 -15.11
CA ASN A 114 -21.85 -6.42 -15.74
C ASN A 114 -22.59 -7.09 -16.90
N SER A 115 -21.90 -7.35 -18.01
CA SER A 115 -22.50 -7.99 -19.18
C SER A 115 -21.50 -8.78 -20.00
N ILE A 116 -21.99 -9.68 -20.83
CA ILE A 116 -21.21 -10.53 -21.73
C ILE A 116 -21.79 -10.43 -23.14
N VAL A 117 -20.93 -10.50 -24.15
CA VAL A 117 -21.33 -10.59 -25.56
C VAL A 117 -20.99 -11.98 -26.10
N ILE A 118 -22.00 -12.66 -26.64
CA ILE A 118 -21.88 -13.99 -27.24
C ILE A 118 -22.56 -13.94 -28.60
N ASP A 119 -21.83 -14.28 -29.66
CA ASP A 119 -22.30 -14.25 -31.04
C ASP A 119 -22.91 -12.88 -31.43
N GLY A 120 -22.36 -11.79 -30.89
CA GLY A 120 -22.82 -10.41 -31.11
C GLY A 120 -24.06 -9.98 -30.31
N GLU A 121 -24.63 -10.83 -29.47
CA GLU A 121 -25.76 -10.50 -28.58
C GLU A 121 -25.27 -10.22 -27.14
N THR A 122 -25.76 -9.13 -26.54
CA THR A 122 -25.40 -8.75 -25.16
C THR A 122 -26.36 -9.36 -24.14
N PHE A 123 -25.80 -10.03 -23.13
CA PHE A 123 -26.53 -10.63 -22.02
C PHE A 123 -26.06 -10.04 -20.68
N PRO A 124 -26.96 -9.83 -19.70
CA PRO A 124 -26.57 -9.39 -18.37
C PRO A 124 -25.84 -10.52 -17.62
N LEU A 125 -24.78 -10.16 -16.89
CA LEU A 125 -24.06 -11.06 -15.99
C LEU A 125 -24.53 -10.86 -14.55
N ASN A 126 -25.18 -11.86 -13.99
CA ASN A 126 -25.58 -11.81 -12.59
C ASN A 126 -24.36 -12.05 -11.70
N THR A 127 -24.23 -11.31 -10.60
CA THR A 127 -23.16 -11.47 -9.60
C THR A 127 -23.68 -11.98 -8.26
N PRO A 128 -24.20 -13.23 -8.14
CA PRO A 128 -24.77 -13.74 -6.89
C PRO A 128 -23.85 -13.60 -5.67
N SER A 129 -22.53 -13.72 -5.86
CA SER A 129 -21.52 -13.52 -4.81
C SER A 129 -21.02 -12.06 -4.69
N GLY A 130 -21.16 -11.25 -5.73
CA GLY A 130 -20.70 -9.85 -5.77
C GLY A 130 -21.68 -8.85 -5.13
N GLN A 131 -22.97 -9.18 -5.11
CA GLN A 131 -24.05 -8.28 -4.68
C GLN A 131 -24.10 -7.93 -3.19
N GLN A 132 -23.29 -8.53 -2.31
CA GLN A 132 -23.33 -8.24 -0.87
C GLN A 132 -21.98 -7.89 -0.22
N SER A 133 -20.85 -8.30 -0.78
CA SER A 133 -19.55 -8.06 -0.15
C SER A 133 -18.38 -7.84 -1.11
N GLY A 134 -18.54 -7.97 -2.43
CA GLY A 134 -17.40 -7.97 -3.37
C GLY A 134 -16.64 -9.31 -3.36
N LEU A 135 -15.72 -9.48 -4.32
CA LEU A 135 -14.96 -10.72 -4.49
C LEU A 135 -13.73 -10.70 -3.58
N LYS A 136 -13.62 -11.68 -2.67
CA LYS A 136 -12.44 -11.85 -1.80
C LYS A 136 -11.39 -12.74 -2.48
N ILE A 137 -10.14 -12.29 -2.45
CA ILE A 137 -8.95 -12.98 -2.98
C ILE A 137 -8.01 -13.15 -1.78
N LYS A 138 -7.61 -14.39 -1.50
CA LYS A 138 -6.64 -14.70 -0.44
C LYS A 138 -5.23 -14.56 -1.00
N ILE A 139 -4.36 -13.89 -0.26
CA ILE A 139 -3.02 -13.50 -0.69
C ILE A 139 -1.98 -14.06 0.29
N ASP A 140 -2.15 -13.78 1.58
CA ASP A 140 -1.23 -14.15 2.67
C ASP A 140 0.23 -13.77 2.34
N GLU A 141 0.45 -12.50 1.98
CA GLU A 141 1.75 -11.96 1.57
C GLU A 141 2.39 -11.11 2.68
N PRO A 142 3.66 -11.37 3.07
CA PRO A 142 4.40 -10.50 3.97
C PRO A 142 4.85 -9.20 3.27
N LEU A 143 4.49 -8.07 3.87
CA LEU A 143 4.85 -6.73 3.46
C LEU A 143 5.92 -6.17 4.39
N GLU A 144 7.14 -6.11 3.87
CA GLU A 144 8.29 -5.52 4.53
C GLU A 144 8.16 -3.99 4.55
N THR A 145 8.64 -3.41 5.64
CA THR A 145 8.65 -1.96 5.85
C THR A 145 9.49 -1.27 4.78
N ASN A 146 9.00 -0.13 4.28
CA ASN A 146 9.66 0.72 3.28
C ASN A 146 9.82 0.09 1.88
N ILE A 147 9.14 -1.04 1.62
CA ILE A 147 9.13 -1.69 0.32
C ILE A 147 7.84 -1.34 -0.43
N ALA A 148 7.98 -1.12 -1.74
CA ALA A 148 6.87 -0.96 -2.68
C ALA A 148 6.54 -2.31 -3.36
N TYR A 149 5.26 -2.67 -3.37
CA TYR A 149 4.74 -3.89 -3.98
C TYR A 149 3.71 -3.57 -5.05
N THR A 150 3.69 -4.35 -6.12
CA THR A 150 2.61 -4.33 -7.12
C THR A 150 1.91 -5.68 -7.11
N PHE A 151 0.60 -5.66 -6.85
CA PHE A 151 -0.26 -6.82 -6.99
C PHE A 151 -0.90 -6.82 -8.38
N LEU A 152 -0.73 -7.93 -9.10
CA LEU A 152 -1.39 -8.18 -10.37
C LEU A 152 -2.58 -9.11 -10.09
N LEU A 153 -3.78 -8.63 -10.40
CA LEU A 153 -5.01 -9.40 -10.33
C LEU A 153 -5.34 -9.88 -11.74
N ASP A 154 -5.14 -11.17 -11.98
CA ASP A 154 -5.41 -11.85 -13.23
C ASP A 154 -6.80 -12.47 -13.16
N PHE A 155 -7.76 -11.85 -13.86
CA PHE A 155 -9.12 -12.34 -13.97
C PHE A 155 -9.13 -13.50 -14.97
N GLU A 156 -9.74 -14.63 -14.63
CA GLU A 156 -9.85 -15.76 -15.55
C GLU A 156 -11.26 -15.81 -16.12
N VAL A 157 -11.51 -15.05 -17.21
CA VAL A 157 -12.85 -14.95 -17.80
C VAL A 157 -13.47 -16.31 -18.10
N ASP A 158 -12.75 -17.23 -18.73
CA ASP A 158 -13.26 -18.56 -19.10
C ASP A 158 -13.72 -19.40 -17.89
N GLU A 159 -13.05 -19.26 -16.74
CA GLU A 159 -13.43 -19.97 -15.51
C GLU A 159 -14.49 -19.20 -14.71
N SER A 160 -14.67 -17.92 -15.02
CA SER A 160 -15.53 -17.01 -14.29
C SER A 160 -16.98 -16.98 -14.78
N ILE A 161 -17.25 -17.45 -15.99
CA ILE A 161 -18.59 -17.43 -16.59
C ILE A 161 -19.30 -18.77 -16.41
N VAL A 162 -20.49 -18.73 -15.81
CA VAL A 162 -21.31 -19.93 -15.56
C VAL A 162 -22.70 -19.76 -16.15
N ILE A 163 -23.02 -20.58 -17.15
CA ILE A 163 -24.38 -20.67 -17.72
C ILE A 163 -25.22 -21.58 -16.82
N ALA A 164 -26.20 -21.01 -16.15
CA ALA A 164 -27.09 -21.72 -15.24
C ALA A 164 -28.13 -22.55 -16.00
N GLY A 165 -27.78 -23.80 -16.31
CA GLY A 165 -28.66 -24.90 -16.72
C GLY A 165 -30.02 -24.49 -17.32
N ASN A 166 -31.11 -24.87 -16.67
CA ASN A 166 -32.47 -24.71 -17.21
C ASN A 166 -33.01 -23.27 -17.20
N SER A 167 -32.39 -22.32 -16.49
CA SER A 167 -32.86 -20.93 -16.48
C SER A 167 -32.28 -20.09 -17.62
N GLY A 168 -31.16 -20.53 -18.23
CA GLY A 168 -30.43 -19.76 -19.22
C GLY A 168 -29.76 -18.51 -18.65
N ASN A 169 -29.77 -18.33 -17.32
CA ASN A 169 -29.10 -17.19 -16.70
C ASN A 169 -27.60 -17.35 -16.84
N ILE A 170 -26.90 -16.26 -17.16
CA ILE A 170 -25.44 -16.23 -17.14
C ILE A 170 -25.01 -15.55 -15.85
N ASN A 171 -24.16 -16.24 -15.08
CA ASN A 171 -23.64 -15.75 -13.82
C ASN A 171 -22.15 -15.51 -13.95
N LEU A 172 -21.69 -14.41 -13.35
CA LEU A 172 -20.30 -14.15 -13.07
C LEU A 172 -19.96 -14.73 -11.69
N LYS A 173 -19.08 -15.73 -11.70
CA LYS A 173 -18.46 -16.33 -10.52
C LYS A 173 -16.95 -16.14 -10.66
N PRO A 174 -16.41 -14.94 -10.35
CA PRO A 174 -15.04 -14.61 -10.65
C PRO A 174 -14.04 -15.62 -10.08
N VAL A 175 -13.10 -16.03 -10.92
CA VAL A 175 -11.86 -16.70 -10.54
C VAL A 175 -10.76 -15.69 -10.84
N ILE A 176 -10.05 -15.27 -9.79
CA ILE A 176 -8.94 -14.32 -9.91
C ILE A 176 -7.72 -14.94 -9.28
N ARG A 177 -6.61 -14.92 -10.01
CA ARG A 177 -5.29 -15.24 -9.48
C ARG A 177 -4.58 -13.94 -9.15
N ALA A 178 -3.99 -13.89 -7.97
CA ALA A 178 -3.13 -12.78 -7.61
C ALA A 178 -1.68 -13.21 -7.67
N SER A 179 -0.85 -12.35 -8.24
CA SER A 179 0.60 -12.40 -8.07
C SER A 179 1.08 -11.06 -7.52
N VAL A 180 2.25 -11.09 -6.91
CA VAL A 180 2.87 -9.93 -6.27
C VAL A 180 4.30 -9.82 -6.75
N GLU A 181 4.70 -8.58 -6.99
CA GLU A 181 6.06 -8.22 -7.35
C GLU A 181 6.51 -7.08 -6.43
N ALA A 182 7.52 -7.33 -5.60
CA ALA A 182 8.25 -6.23 -4.99
C ALA A 182 8.95 -5.42 -6.10
N GLN A 183 8.96 -4.11 -5.99
CA GLN A 183 9.51 -3.19 -7.00
C GLN A 183 10.72 -2.40 -6.48
N SER A 184 10.99 -2.46 -5.18
CA SER A 184 12.08 -1.73 -4.54
C SER A 184 12.76 -2.53 -3.45
N GLY A 185 13.96 -2.10 -3.06
CA GLY A 185 14.58 -2.40 -1.79
C GLY A 185 14.69 -1.13 -0.92
N ALA A 186 15.33 -1.27 0.24
CA ALA A 186 15.69 -0.15 1.09
C ALA A 186 17.09 -0.30 1.68
N ILE A 187 17.69 0.81 2.12
CA ILE A 187 18.91 0.84 2.93
C ILE A 187 18.58 1.51 4.26
N SER A 188 19.04 0.94 5.37
CA SER A 188 18.85 1.52 6.71
C SER A 188 20.14 1.54 7.51
N GLY A 189 20.12 2.26 8.64
CA GLY A 189 21.16 2.20 9.66
C GLY A 189 20.97 3.27 10.72
N THR A 190 21.99 3.43 11.56
CA THR A 190 22.03 4.45 12.62
C THR A 190 23.38 5.17 12.57
N ILE A 191 23.39 6.46 12.87
CA ILE A 191 24.56 7.32 12.80
C ILE A 191 24.91 7.86 14.19
N ALA A 192 26.20 7.89 14.52
CA ALA A 192 26.74 8.52 15.72
C ALA A 192 27.80 9.58 15.38
N PRO A 193 27.83 10.73 16.08
CA PRO A 193 26.89 11.12 17.14
C PRO A 193 25.51 11.53 16.58
N SER A 194 24.43 11.24 17.33
CA SER A 194 23.05 11.47 16.87
C SER A 194 22.55 12.90 17.03
N ASP A 195 23.32 13.77 17.70
CA ASP A 195 23.00 15.20 17.88
C ASP A 195 23.42 16.08 16.70
N VAL A 196 23.87 15.46 15.61
CA VAL A 196 24.26 16.12 14.36
C VAL A 196 23.30 15.72 13.25
N GLN A 197 22.78 16.71 12.51
CA GLN A 197 22.00 16.43 11.31
C GLN A 197 22.91 15.89 10.21
N VAL A 198 22.55 14.74 9.66
CA VAL A 198 23.30 14.09 8.57
C VAL A 198 22.37 13.84 7.40
N ALA A 199 22.79 14.29 6.21
CA ALA A 199 22.18 13.89 4.94
C ALA A 199 22.82 12.58 4.48
N VAL A 200 22.00 11.60 4.10
CA VAL A 200 22.44 10.29 3.61
C VAL A 200 22.03 10.16 2.16
N ILE A 201 23.01 9.97 1.28
CA ILE A 201 22.83 9.94 -0.17
C ILE A 201 23.28 8.59 -0.69
N ALA A 202 22.41 7.85 -1.38
CA ALA A 202 22.78 6.65 -2.11
C ALA A 202 22.79 6.93 -3.61
N ALA A 203 23.95 6.70 -4.26
CA ALA A 203 24.14 6.91 -5.69
C ALA A 203 24.44 5.57 -6.39
N ASN A 204 23.71 5.26 -7.46
CA ASN A 204 23.97 4.06 -8.31
C ASN A 204 24.66 4.41 -9.64
N GLY A 205 25.06 5.68 -9.82
CA GLY A 205 25.69 6.20 -11.05
C GLY A 205 24.71 6.62 -12.15
N LEU A 206 23.41 6.39 -11.96
CA LEU A 206 22.32 6.91 -12.80
C LEU A 206 21.51 7.97 -12.05
N ASP A 207 21.10 7.63 -10.83
CA ASP A 207 20.25 8.42 -9.96
C ASP A 207 20.87 8.52 -8.55
N ASP A 208 20.53 9.61 -7.86
CA ASP A 208 20.88 9.86 -6.47
C ASP A 208 19.60 9.91 -5.62
N TYR A 209 19.61 9.20 -4.49
CA TYR A 209 18.50 9.13 -3.54
C TYR A 209 18.95 9.69 -2.19
N GLU A 210 18.17 10.57 -1.59
CA GLU A 210 18.56 11.31 -0.38
C GLU A 210 17.53 11.14 0.74
N THR A 211 18.02 11.04 1.97
CA THR A 211 17.24 11.12 3.22
C THR A 211 18.04 11.85 4.29
N PHE A 212 17.41 12.10 5.44
CA PHE A 212 18.05 12.66 6.62
C PHE A 212 17.92 11.70 7.80
N ALA A 213 18.97 11.66 8.63
CA ALA A 213 18.89 10.98 9.92
C ALA A 213 17.90 11.70 10.85
N ASP A 214 17.16 10.92 11.67
CA ASP A 214 16.29 11.45 12.71
C ASP A 214 17.07 11.92 13.95
N ALA A 215 16.37 12.38 14.99
CA ALA A 215 16.98 12.89 16.22
C ALA A 215 17.73 11.83 17.05
N ASP A 216 17.46 10.55 16.79
CA ASP A 216 18.15 9.41 17.39
C ASP A 216 19.26 8.87 16.48
N GLY A 217 19.48 9.49 15.31
CA GLY A 217 20.49 9.13 14.33
C GLY A 217 20.07 8.04 13.35
N ASN A 218 18.82 7.56 13.39
CA ASN A 218 18.36 6.52 12.47
C ASN A 218 18.04 7.11 11.10
N PHE A 219 18.32 6.36 10.03
CA PHE A 219 17.97 6.74 8.67
C PHE A 219 17.42 5.54 7.89
N VAL A 220 16.57 5.84 6.91
CA VAL A 220 16.10 4.88 5.91
C VAL A 220 16.02 5.56 4.54
N LEU A 221 16.62 4.91 3.54
CA LEU A 221 16.46 5.18 2.11
C LEU A 221 15.57 4.10 1.52
N ALA A 222 14.29 4.41 1.35
CA ALA A 222 13.27 3.52 0.80
C ALA A 222 13.14 3.66 -0.72
N GLY A 223 12.47 2.71 -1.37
CA GLY A 223 12.08 2.87 -2.78
C GLY A 223 13.25 2.76 -3.77
N LEU A 224 14.34 2.11 -3.38
CA LEU A 224 15.55 2.00 -4.20
C LEU A 224 15.40 0.88 -5.23
N PRO A 225 15.66 1.10 -6.53
CA PRO A 225 15.79 0.02 -7.50
C PRO A 225 16.90 -0.96 -7.11
N GLU A 226 16.75 -2.23 -7.54
CA GLU A 226 17.82 -3.22 -7.40
C GLU A 226 19.13 -2.71 -8.01
N GLY A 227 20.21 -2.85 -7.28
CA GLY A 227 21.52 -2.42 -7.77
C GLY A 227 22.56 -2.28 -6.69
N THR A 228 23.72 -1.75 -7.09
CA THR A 228 24.83 -1.48 -6.20
C THR A 228 25.01 0.04 -6.07
N TYR A 229 25.04 0.51 -4.83
CA TYR A 229 25.09 1.92 -4.47
C TYR A 229 26.39 2.28 -3.75
N THR A 230 26.78 3.54 -3.91
CA THR A 230 27.72 4.22 -3.02
C THR A 230 26.91 5.10 -2.08
N VAL A 231 27.03 4.88 -0.78
CA VAL A 231 26.26 5.61 0.24
C VAL A 231 27.18 6.62 0.93
N THR A 232 26.87 7.90 0.80
CA THR A 232 27.62 9.02 1.39
C THR A 232 26.82 9.65 2.52
N PHE A 233 27.51 9.84 3.65
CA PHE A 233 27.00 10.49 4.86
C PHE A 233 27.61 11.88 4.93
N ASN A 234 26.78 12.91 4.85
CA ASN A 234 27.17 14.32 4.84
C ASN A 234 26.63 15.03 6.10
N PRO A 235 27.46 15.20 7.13
CA PRO A 235 27.07 15.92 8.35
C PRO A 235 26.91 17.42 8.10
N ASP A 236 26.16 18.11 8.95
CA ASP A 236 26.13 19.58 8.96
C ASP A 236 27.57 20.12 9.01
N PRO A 237 28.01 20.98 8.07
CA PRO A 237 29.36 21.53 8.06
C PRO A 237 29.76 22.28 9.34
N LEU A 238 28.79 22.77 10.11
CA LEU A 238 29.03 23.43 11.40
C LEU A 238 29.39 22.46 12.54
N SER A 239 29.13 21.16 12.37
CA SER A 239 29.47 20.12 13.35
C SER A 239 30.99 19.89 13.44
N GLY A 240 31.72 20.17 12.37
CA GLY A 240 33.15 19.87 12.26
C GLY A 240 33.48 18.40 11.94
N LEU A 241 32.46 17.54 11.77
CA LEU A 241 32.61 16.14 11.35
C LEU A 241 32.89 16.04 9.85
N LEU A 242 33.57 14.97 9.45
CA LEU A 242 33.89 14.67 8.06
C LEU A 242 32.81 13.80 7.40
N SER A 243 32.65 13.98 6.09
CA SER A 243 31.81 13.08 5.29
C SER A 243 32.45 11.69 5.21
N THR A 244 31.63 10.66 5.36
CA THR A 244 32.02 9.24 5.24
C THR A 244 31.31 8.62 4.05
N THR A 245 31.89 7.59 3.44
CA THR A 245 31.27 6.88 2.31
C THR A 245 31.46 5.37 2.44
N ILE A 246 30.41 4.63 2.11
CA ILE A 246 30.42 3.17 2.00
C ILE A 246 30.16 2.82 0.55
N GLU A 247 31.13 2.18 -0.08
CA GLU A 247 31.02 1.71 -1.46
C GLU A 247 30.42 0.29 -1.52
N ASN A 248 29.86 -0.04 -2.68
CA ASN A 248 29.38 -1.39 -3.01
C ASN A 248 28.26 -1.91 -2.09
N VAL A 249 27.36 -1.04 -1.65
CA VAL A 249 26.14 -1.44 -0.92
C VAL A 249 25.16 -2.03 -1.91
N ASN A 250 24.87 -3.33 -1.78
CA ASN A 250 23.90 -4.00 -2.64
C ASN A 250 22.50 -3.83 -2.09
N VAL A 251 21.56 -3.47 -2.96
CA VAL A 251 20.13 -3.41 -2.69
C VAL A 251 19.46 -4.51 -3.48
N THR A 252 18.80 -5.43 -2.77
CA THR A 252 17.92 -6.45 -3.33
C THR A 252 16.48 -5.97 -3.27
N ILE A 253 15.69 -6.23 -4.32
CA ILE A 253 14.24 -5.97 -4.29
C ILE A 253 13.57 -6.84 -3.22
N GLY A 254 12.65 -6.24 -2.46
CA GLY A 254 11.92 -6.90 -1.38
C GLY A 254 12.65 -6.93 -0.03
N GLU A 255 13.87 -6.39 0.06
CA GLU A 255 14.70 -6.45 1.27
C GLU A 255 15.15 -5.07 1.73
N THR A 256 15.36 -4.93 3.05
CA THR A 256 16.06 -3.79 3.64
C THR A 256 17.50 -4.19 3.97
N THR A 257 18.46 -3.50 3.38
CA THR A 257 19.89 -3.66 3.66
C THR A 257 20.30 -2.77 4.83
N ASP A 258 20.54 -3.36 5.99
CA ASP A 258 20.99 -2.65 7.18
C ASP A 258 22.52 -2.46 7.19
N LEU A 259 22.97 -1.21 7.23
CA LEU A 259 24.37 -0.82 7.34
C LEU A 259 24.86 -0.78 8.79
N GLY A 260 23.96 -0.94 9.76
CA GLY A 260 24.28 -0.89 11.19
C GLY A 260 24.68 0.51 11.67
N LEU A 261 25.58 0.56 12.66
CA LEU A 261 26.07 1.81 13.24
C LEU A 261 27.19 2.42 12.41
N ILE A 262 27.02 3.67 12.00
CA ILE A 262 28.00 4.49 11.28
C ILE A 262 28.54 5.55 12.23
N GLU A 263 29.81 5.42 12.61
CA GLU A 263 30.51 6.41 13.43
C GLU A 263 31.18 7.46 12.53
N LEU A 264 30.85 8.73 12.77
CA LEU A 264 31.45 9.88 12.08
C LEU A 264 32.56 10.48 12.93
N GLU A 265 33.68 10.83 12.28
CA GLU A 265 34.87 11.42 12.90
C GLU A 265 35.14 12.86 12.45
#